data_AF-A0A2M6WCK3-F1
#
_entry.id   AF-A0A2M6WCK3-F1
#
_cell.length_a   1.000
_cell.length_b   1.000
_cell.length_c   1.000
_cell.angle_alpha   90.00
_cell.angle_beta   90.00
_cell.angle_gamma   90.00
#
_symmetry.space_group_name_H-M   'P 1'
#
loop_
_entity.id
_entity.type
_entity.pdbx_description
1 polymer ?
#
loop_
_entity_poly.entity_id
_entity_poly.type
_entity_poly.pdbx_seq_one_letter_code
_entity_poly.pdbx_strand_id
1 'polypeptide(L)'
;MRDLAKFLAGFMVADFLTLIWFYAKGLLPISTLGITFTERGVVFGMIFDIIIIMFLVYHGWHLEKSKRSSKEMSFHVIAGIIFTLVAIFHLSRLIFGWQMVLGDWNAPYWLSALGAVVTGFLAYFSFRLHNK
;
A
#
# COMPACT_ATOMS: atom_id res chain seq x y z
N MET A 1 4.13 -14.11 12.01
CA MET A 1 4.81 -13.35 10.94
C MET A 1 5.14 -14.19 9.72
N ARG A 2 5.83 -15.34 9.86
CA ARG A 2 6.14 -16.25 8.74
C ARG A 2 4.93 -16.69 7.91
N ASP A 3 3.90 -17.25 8.55
CA ASP A 3 2.75 -17.80 7.81
C ASP A 3 1.91 -16.70 7.15
N LEU A 4 1.84 -15.52 7.78
CA LEU A 4 1.27 -14.31 7.19
C LEU A 4 2.04 -13.85 5.94
N ALA A 5 3.38 -13.81 6.00
CA ALA A 5 4.21 -13.42 4.85
C ALA A 5 4.03 -14.39 3.66
N LYS A 6 3.93 -15.70 3.92
CA LYS A 6 3.65 -16.70 2.88
C LYS A 6 2.26 -16.52 2.26
N PHE A 7 1.24 -16.28 3.08
CA PHE A 7 -0.11 -15.99 2.61
C PHE A 7 -0.16 -14.72 1.75
N LEU A 8 0.45 -13.62 2.21
CA LEU A 8 0.54 -12.36 1.47
C LEU A 8 1.30 -12.52 0.15
N ALA A 9 2.40 -13.27 0.14
CA ALA A 9 3.13 -13.57 -1.09
C ALA A 9 2.24 -14.31 -2.11
N GLY A 10 1.42 -15.28 -1.66
CA GLY A 10 0.47 -15.97 -2.53
C GLY A 10 -0.60 -15.04 -3.12
N PHE A 11 -1.15 -14.13 -2.31
CA PHE A 11 -2.10 -13.13 -2.78
C PHE A 11 -1.49 -12.20 -3.83
N MET A 12 -0.26 -11.71 -3.60
CA MET A 12 0.45 -10.84 -4.55
C MET A 12 0.80 -11.55 -5.86
N VAL A 13 1.19 -12.83 -5.82
CA VAL A 13 1.42 -13.62 -7.03
C VAL A 13 0.14 -13.76 -7.86
N ALA A 14 -1.00 -14.00 -7.22
CA ALA A 14 -2.28 -14.10 -7.93
C ALA A 14 -2.69 -12.77 -8.60
N ASP A 15 -2.51 -11.65 -7.90
CA ASP A 15 -2.77 -10.32 -8.46
C ASP A 15 -1.83 -10.02 -9.65
N PHE A 16 -0.53 -10.26 -9.48
CA PHE A 16 0.48 -10.11 -10.52
C PHE A 16 0.17 -10.92 -11.79
N LEU A 17 -0.24 -12.19 -11.64
CA LEU A 17 -0.64 -13.03 -12.78
C LEU A 17 -1.90 -12.51 -13.48
N THR A 18 -2.83 -11.95 -12.70
CA THR A 18 -4.05 -11.33 -13.25
C THR A 18 -3.69 -10.10 -14.09
N LEU A 19 -2.76 -9.27 -13.61
CA LEU A 19 -2.26 -8.10 -14.35
C LEU A 19 -1.52 -8.49 -15.63
N ILE A 20 -0.67 -9.53 -15.58
CA ILE A 20 -0.02 -10.08 -16.78
C ILE A 20 -1.06 -10.55 -17.79
N TRP A 21 -2.10 -11.27 -17.35
CA TRP A 21 -3.14 -11.75 -18.24
C TRP A 21 -3.86 -10.56 -18.93
N PHE A 22 -4.22 -9.52 -18.17
CA PHE A 22 -4.88 -8.35 -18.73
C PHE A 22 -4.01 -7.62 -19.74
N TYR A 23 -2.72 -7.46 -19.44
CA TYR A 23 -1.74 -6.89 -20.37
C TYR A 23 -1.60 -7.73 -21.64
N ALA A 24 -1.40 -9.05 -21.51
CA ALA A 24 -1.20 -9.96 -22.64
C ALA A 24 -2.43 -10.08 -23.56
N LYS A 25 -3.64 -9.83 -23.03
CA LYS A 25 -4.89 -9.82 -23.83
C LYS A 25 -5.23 -8.46 -24.42
N GLY A 26 -4.40 -7.43 -24.20
CA GLY A 26 -4.69 -6.08 -24.66
C GLY A 26 -5.98 -5.51 -24.06
N LEU A 27 -6.33 -5.92 -22.84
CA LEU A 27 -7.53 -5.43 -22.13
C LEU A 27 -7.31 -4.05 -21.50
N LEU A 28 -6.08 -3.53 -21.57
CA LEU A 28 -5.71 -2.20 -21.09
C LEU A 28 -5.72 -1.21 -22.28
N PRO A 29 -6.15 0.05 -22.08
CA PRO A 29 -6.56 0.63 -20.81
C PRO A 29 -7.97 0.22 -20.37
N ILE A 30 -8.14 -0.07 -19.08
CA ILE A 30 -9.45 -0.30 -18.47
C ILE A 30 -9.75 0.79 -17.44
N SER A 31 -10.96 1.33 -17.44
CA SER A 31 -11.40 2.35 -16.49
C SER A 31 -12.41 1.77 -15.50
N THR A 32 -12.04 1.74 -14.23
CA THR A 32 -12.94 1.30 -13.14
C THR A 32 -12.95 2.36 -12.04
N LEU A 33 -14.12 2.69 -11.50
CA LEU A 33 -14.28 3.64 -10.39
C LEU A 33 -13.65 5.02 -10.64
N GLY A 34 -13.60 5.45 -11.91
CA GLY A 34 -12.98 6.72 -12.32
C GLY A 34 -11.45 6.71 -12.34
N ILE A 35 -10.82 5.53 -12.22
CA ILE A 35 -9.38 5.32 -12.37
C ILE A 35 -9.13 4.56 -13.67
N THR A 36 -8.26 5.10 -14.51
CA THR A 36 -7.87 4.45 -15.78
C THR A 36 -6.52 3.76 -15.60
N PHE A 37 -6.52 2.44 -15.67
CA PHE A 37 -5.31 1.63 -15.64
C PHE A 37 -4.73 1.56 -17.04
N THR A 38 -3.66 2.31 -17.28
CA THR A 38 -2.95 2.33 -18.56
C THR A 38 -1.93 1.19 -18.62
N GLU A 39 -1.52 0.78 -19.83
CA GLU A 39 -0.46 -0.21 -20.02
C GLU A 39 0.83 0.18 -19.27
N ARG A 40 1.26 1.44 -19.41
CA ARG A 40 2.44 1.97 -18.72
C ARG A 40 2.27 1.89 -17.20
N GLY A 41 1.13 2.32 -16.66
CA GLY A 41 0.84 2.26 -15.24
C GLY A 41 0.87 0.83 -14.69
N VAL A 42 0.30 -0.13 -15.43
CA VAL A 42 0.30 -1.54 -15.04
C VAL A 42 1.70 -2.15 -15.10
N VAL A 43 2.54 -1.80 -16.07
CA VAL A 43 3.95 -2.24 -16.11
C VAL A 43 4.73 -1.76 -14.89
N PHE A 44 4.53 -0.51 -14.46
CA PHE A 44 5.13 -0.03 -13.20
C PHE A 44 4.63 -0.82 -11.98
N GLY A 45 3.32 -1.10 -11.91
CA GLY A 45 2.75 -1.95 -10.86
C GLY A 45 3.36 -3.35 -10.83
N MET A 46 3.52 -3.99 -11.99
CA MET A 46 4.14 -5.31 -12.11
C MET A 46 5.59 -5.33 -11.58
N ILE A 47 6.39 -4.30 -11.87
CA ILE A 47 7.77 -4.21 -11.35
C ILE A 47 7.75 -4.09 -9.82
N PHE A 48 6.85 -3.25 -9.28
CA PHE A 48 6.68 -3.08 -7.85
C PHE A 48 6.27 -4.39 -7.15
N ASP A 49 5.34 -5.14 -7.74
CA ASP A 49 4.91 -6.44 -7.22
C ASP A 49 6.06 -7.46 -7.20
N ILE A 50 6.88 -7.52 -8.25
CA ILE A 50 8.07 -8.40 -8.28
C ILE A 50 9.00 -8.08 -7.11
N ILE A 51 9.27 -6.80 -6.86
CA ILE A 51 10.14 -6.37 -5.76
C ILE A 51 9.55 -6.80 -4.42
N ILE A 52 8.25 -6.60 -4.20
CA ILE A 52 7.60 -6.99 -2.94
C ILE A 52 7.55 -8.51 -2.80
N ILE A 53 7.20 -9.25 -3.85
CA ILE A 53 7.16 -10.72 -3.82
C ILE A 53 8.56 -11.25 -3.49
N MET A 54 9.61 -10.73 -4.12
CA MET A 54 11.00 -11.13 -3.82
C MET A 54 11.35 -10.84 -2.35
N PHE A 55 10.99 -9.66 -1.84
CA PHE A 55 11.19 -9.29 -0.44
C PHE A 55 10.40 -10.19 0.52
N LEU A 56 9.11 -10.45 0.24
CA LEU A 56 8.23 -11.28 1.05
C LEU A 56 8.63 -12.74 1.05
N VAL A 57 9.06 -13.29 -0.09
CA VAL A 57 9.56 -14.67 -0.17
C VAL A 57 10.89 -14.78 0.56
N TYR A 58 11.81 -13.85 0.35
CA TYR A 58 13.10 -13.82 1.04
C TYR A 58 12.92 -13.77 2.55
N HIS A 59 12.20 -12.78 3.07
CA HIS A 59 11.97 -12.63 4.51
C HIS A 59 10.99 -13.69 5.06
N GLY A 60 9.92 -14.00 4.34
CA GLY A 60 8.92 -14.97 4.75
C GLY A 60 9.49 -16.38 4.90
N TRP A 61 10.55 -16.73 4.18
CA TRP A 61 11.22 -18.02 4.35
C TRP A 61 12.33 -18.00 5.42
N HIS A 62 12.99 -16.86 5.65
CA HIS A 62 14.16 -16.75 6.55
C HIS A 62 13.86 -16.19 7.94
N LEU A 63 12.63 -15.73 8.23
CA LEU A 63 12.28 -15.24 9.56
C LEU A 63 12.09 -16.41 10.55
N GLU A 64 13.17 -16.87 11.17
CA GLU A 64 13.12 -17.50 12.50
C GLU A 64 12.74 -16.47 13.56
N LYS A 65 12.07 -16.95 14.62
CA LYS A 65 11.39 -16.14 15.65
C LYS A 65 12.32 -15.04 16.21
N SER A 66 12.11 -13.81 15.74
CA SER A 66 12.76 -12.61 16.30
C SER A 66 12.35 -12.42 17.75
N LYS A 67 13.35 -12.36 18.64
CA LYS A 67 13.20 -11.97 20.05
C LYS A 67 12.97 -10.46 20.07
N ARG A 68 11.81 -10.03 20.59
CA ARG A 68 11.38 -8.63 20.70
C ARG A 68 12.52 -7.77 21.27
N SER A 69 13.13 -6.95 20.42
CA SER A 69 14.28 -6.10 20.74
C SER A 69 13.81 -4.66 20.96
N SER A 70 14.47 -3.92 21.85
CA SER A 70 14.10 -2.57 22.29
C SER A 70 14.01 -1.51 21.18
N LYS A 71 14.51 -1.77 19.96
CA LYS A 71 14.36 -0.90 18.78
C LYS A 71 12.92 -0.81 18.24
N GLU A 72 12.05 -1.76 18.58
CA GLU A 72 10.66 -1.78 18.09
C GLU A 72 9.82 -0.60 18.61
N MET A 73 10.15 -0.05 19.80
CA MET A 73 9.42 1.08 20.36
C MET A 73 9.61 2.38 19.56
N SER A 74 10.82 2.64 19.05
CA SER A 74 11.06 3.82 18.20
C SER A 74 10.39 3.69 16.83
N PHE A 75 10.29 2.46 16.31
CA PHE A 75 9.67 2.20 15.01
C PHE A 75 8.17 2.53 14.99
N HIS A 76 7.42 2.12 16.01
CA HIS A 76 5.98 2.39 16.07
C HIS A 76 5.64 3.87 16.18
N VAL A 77 6.44 4.64 16.92
CA VAL A 77 6.26 6.10 17.04
C VAL A 77 6.51 6.79 15.70
N ILE A 78 7.61 6.46 15.02
CA ILE A 78 7.94 7.03 13.70
C ILE A 78 6.85 6.68 12.69
N ALA A 79 6.42 5.41 12.65
CA ALA A 79 5.32 4.98 11.78
C ALA A 79 4.01 5.74 12.07
N GLY A 80 3.67 5.91 13.35
CA GLY A 80 2.49 6.67 13.77
C GLY A 80 2.52 8.13 13.33
N ILE A 81 3.68 8.80 13.43
CA ILE A 81 3.87 10.17 12.95
C ILE A 81 3.66 10.25 11.44
N ILE A 82 4.29 9.34 10.67
CA ILE A 82 4.15 9.30 9.21
C ILE A 82 2.68 9.10 8.82
N PHE A 83 2.00 8.11 9.40
CA PHE A 83 0.59 7.86 9.08
C PHE A 83 -0.33 9.02 9.47
N THR A 84 -0.01 9.74 10.55
CA THR A 84 -0.75 10.94 10.95
C THR A 84 -0.59 12.06 9.92
N LEU A 85 0.63 12.32 9.45
CA LEU A 85 0.89 13.33 8.42
C LEU A 85 0.15 13.00 7.13
N VAL A 86 0.17 11.72 6.71
CA VAL A 86 -0.57 11.28 5.52
C VAL A 86 -2.09 11.37 5.72
N ALA A 87 -2.61 11.06 6.91
CA ALA A 87 -4.02 11.25 7.22
C ALA A 87 -4.45 12.71 7.14
N ILE A 88 -3.65 13.63 7.70
CA ILE A 88 -3.89 15.08 7.61
C ILE A 88 -3.87 15.54 6.15
N PHE A 89 -2.94 15.04 5.35
CA PHE A 89 -2.87 15.33 3.92
C PHE A 89 -4.16 14.91 3.18
N HIS A 90 -4.64 13.69 3.42
CA HIS A 90 -5.89 13.22 2.81
C HIS A 90 -7.12 14.01 3.30
N LEU A 91 -7.17 14.35 4.60
CA LEU A 91 -8.27 15.15 5.17
C LEU A 91 -8.25 16.59 4.64
N SER A 92 -7.09 17.22 4.54
CA SER A 92 -6.97 18.57 3.99
C SER A 92 -7.48 18.61 2.56
N ARG A 93 -7.22 17.55 1.78
CA ARG A 93 -7.72 17.41 0.43
C ARG A 93 -9.24 17.33 0.35
N LEU A 94 -9.87 16.61 1.28
CA LEU A 94 -11.33 16.51 1.34
C LEU A 94 -11.98 17.81 1.82
N ILE A 95 -11.35 18.53 2.75
CA ILE A 95 -11.90 19.76 3.35
C ILE A 95 -11.74 20.95 2.41
N PHE A 96 -10.56 21.15 1.84
CA PHE A 96 -10.25 22.32 1.02
C PHE A 96 -10.48 22.08 -0.48
N GLY A 97 -10.78 20.85 -0.90
CA GLY A 97 -11.15 20.53 -2.27
C GLY A 97 -10.03 20.75 -3.30
N TRP A 98 -8.77 20.61 -2.89
CA TRP A 98 -7.65 20.82 -3.80
C TRP A 98 -7.37 19.58 -4.67
N GLN A 99 -6.92 19.81 -5.89
CA GLN A 99 -6.70 18.75 -6.88
C GLN A 99 -5.34 18.07 -6.66
N MET A 100 -5.31 16.74 -6.79
CA MET A 100 -4.08 15.96 -6.76
C MET A 100 -3.87 15.37 -8.14
N VAL A 101 -3.03 16.04 -8.92
CA VAL A 101 -2.70 15.65 -10.29
C VAL A 101 -1.32 15.00 -10.30
N LEU A 102 -1.26 13.76 -10.78
CA LEU A 102 -0.02 13.01 -10.98
C LEU A 102 0.06 12.62 -12.46
N GLY A 103 0.91 13.32 -13.22
CA GLY A 103 0.93 13.21 -14.68
C GLY A 103 -0.44 13.60 -15.26
N ASP A 104 -1.04 12.73 -16.06
CA ASP A 104 -2.36 12.95 -16.68
C ASP A 104 -3.54 12.49 -15.79
N TRP A 105 -3.27 12.01 -14.57
CA TRP A 105 -4.29 11.48 -13.69
C TRP A 105 -4.64 12.47 -12.57
N ASN A 106 -5.89 12.93 -12.55
CA ASN A 106 -6.48 13.62 -11.41
C ASN A 106 -7.10 12.58 -10.48
N ALA A 107 -6.50 12.37 -9.31
CA ALA A 107 -6.96 11.34 -8.39
C ALA A 107 -8.40 11.64 -7.92
N PRO A 108 -9.29 10.65 -7.81
CA PRO A 108 -10.65 10.89 -7.36
C PRO A 108 -10.72 11.16 -5.84
N TYR A 109 -11.71 11.94 -5.39
CA TYR A 109 -11.88 12.29 -3.97
C TYR A 109 -12.16 11.08 -3.07
N TRP A 110 -12.90 10.08 -3.55
CA TRP A 110 -13.19 8.85 -2.78
C TRP A 110 -11.92 8.12 -2.36
N LEU A 111 -10.85 8.19 -3.17
CA LEU A 111 -9.57 7.59 -2.83
C LEU A 111 -8.92 8.29 -1.64
N SER A 112 -9.10 9.61 -1.51
CA SER A 112 -8.63 10.35 -0.33
C SER A 112 -9.47 10.06 0.91
N ALA A 113 -10.77 9.80 0.76
CA ALA A 113 -11.60 9.34 1.87
C ALA A 113 -11.11 8.00 2.43
N LEU A 114 -10.84 7.03 1.54
CA LEU A 114 -10.27 5.75 1.96
C LEU A 114 -8.87 5.91 2.55
N GLY A 115 -8.01 6.73 1.91
CA GLY A 115 -6.67 7.05 2.41
C GLY A 115 -6.71 7.58 3.84
N ALA A 116 -7.54 8.59 4.10
CA ALA A 116 -7.71 9.18 5.43
C ALA A 116 -8.16 8.15 6.48
N VAL A 117 -9.12 7.27 6.15
CA VAL A 117 -9.61 6.23 7.07
C VAL A 117 -8.51 5.23 7.38
N VAL A 118 -7.83 4.72 6.36
CA VAL A 118 -6.77 3.71 6.52
C VAL A 118 -5.59 4.29 7.29
N THR A 119 -5.04 5.44 6.89
CA THR A 119 -3.88 6.01 7.58
C THR A 119 -4.22 6.53 8.97
N GLY A 120 -5.43 7.05 9.19
CA GLY A 120 -5.91 7.39 10.52
C GLY A 120 -6.02 6.16 11.44
N PHE A 121 -6.55 5.05 10.93
CA PHE A 121 -6.60 3.77 11.65
C PHE A 121 -5.20 3.24 11.98
N LEU A 122 -4.27 3.24 11.01
CA LEU A 122 -2.89 2.80 11.24
C LEU A 122 -2.18 3.69 12.26
N ALA A 123 -2.34 5.02 12.19
CA ALA A 123 -1.78 5.94 13.18
C ALA A 123 -2.28 5.64 14.59
N TYR A 124 -3.59 5.41 14.76
CA TYR A 124 -4.18 5.03 16.05
C TYR A 124 -3.57 3.74 16.60
N PHE A 125 -3.43 2.70 15.77
CA PHE A 125 -2.82 1.44 16.20
C PHE A 125 -1.34 1.59 16.55
N SER A 126 -0.58 2.36 15.78
CA SER A 126 0.84 2.65 16.03
C SER A 126 1.05 3.29 17.40
N PHE A 127 0.26 4.30 17.78
CA PHE A 127 0.36 4.93 19.09
C PHE A 127 -0.21 4.06 20.21
N ARG A 128 -1.27 3.29 19.95
CA ARG A 128 -1.85 2.36 20.94
C ARG A 128 -0.91 1.19 21.27
N LEU A 129 -0.15 0.68 20.30
CA LEU A 129 0.86 -0.35 20.53
C LEU A 129 2.08 0.18 21.29
N HIS A 130 2.40 1.48 21.17
CA HIS A 130 3.44 2.11 21.95
C HIS A 130 3.06 2.24 23.44
N ASN A 131 1.79 2.55 23.73
CA ASN A 131 1.27 2.72 25.10
C ASN A 131 1.02 1.39 25.87
N LYS A 132 1.56 0.25 25.41
CA LYS A 132 1.49 -1.05 26.09
C LYS A 132 2.87 -1.65 26.32
#